data_AF-A0A971KDH5-F1
#
_entry.id   AF-A0A971KDH5-F1
#
_cell.length_a   1.000
_cell.length_b   1.000
_cell.length_c   1.000
_cell.angle_alpha   90.00
_cell.angle_beta   90.00
_cell.angle_gamma   90.00
#
_symmetry.space_group_name_H-M   'P 1'
#
loop_
_entity.id
_entity.type
_entity.pdbx_description
1 polymer ?
#
loop_
_entity_poly.entity_id
_entity_poly.type
_entity_poly.pdbx_seq_one_letter_code
_entity_poly.pdbx_strand_id
1 'polypeptide(L)'
;YTTDPDLVKQGANTNRILDEELERLAQDMVKRDPEDREGYKAGFVDFITRWNELLPDIPLYSNIYHDFYNDRIQNYQRTDLARITDTILYAYVTE
;
A
#
# COMPACT_ATOMS: atom_id res chain seq x y z
N TYR A 1 -7.54 -2.91 -7.77
CA TYR A 1 -7.63 -2.54 -9.19
C TYR A 1 -8.91 -3.13 -9.76
N THR A 2 -9.60 -2.42 -10.65
CA THR A 2 -10.83 -2.92 -11.29
C THR A 2 -11.07 -2.27 -12.64
N THR A 3 -11.72 -3.02 -13.54
CA THR A 3 -12.25 -2.53 -14.82
C THR A 3 -13.74 -2.23 -14.78
N ASP A 4 -14.43 -2.54 -13.66
CA ASP A 4 -15.86 -2.26 -13.47
C ASP A 4 -16.13 -0.75 -13.66
N PRO A 5 -16.95 -0.38 -14.66
CA PRO A 5 -17.20 1.02 -14.98
C PRO A 5 -17.77 1.84 -13.82
N ASP A 6 -18.59 1.25 -12.96
CA ASP A 6 -19.22 1.95 -11.85
C ASP A 6 -18.25 2.14 -10.69
N LEU A 7 -17.41 1.15 -10.41
CA LEU A 7 -16.33 1.29 -9.43
C LEU A 7 -15.25 2.27 -9.90
N VAL A 8 -14.94 2.27 -11.21
CA VAL A 8 -14.04 3.24 -11.83
C VAL A 8 -14.59 4.67 -11.70
N LYS A 9 -15.90 4.89 -11.90
CA LYS A 9 -16.54 6.20 -11.66
C LYS A 9 -16.46 6.63 -10.20
N GLN A 10 -16.54 5.69 -9.26
CA GLN A 10 -16.41 5.94 -7.82
C GLN A 10 -14.97 6.20 -7.37
N GLY A 11 -13.97 6.07 -8.26
CA GLY A 11 -12.58 6.36 -7.96
C GLY A 11 -11.75 5.16 -7.49
N ALA A 12 -12.26 3.93 -7.60
CA ALA A 12 -11.53 2.72 -7.24
C ALA A 12 -10.33 2.40 -8.17
N ASN A 13 -10.26 3.09 -9.31
CA ASN A 13 -9.16 3.04 -10.26
C ASN A 13 -8.89 4.46 -10.77
N THR A 14 -7.83 5.07 -10.25
CA THR A 14 -7.49 6.49 -10.49
C THR A 14 -6.61 6.70 -11.72
N ASN A 15 -5.78 5.71 -12.09
CA ASN A 15 -4.91 5.78 -13.26
C ASN A 15 -5.63 5.45 -14.58
N ARG A 16 -6.89 4.96 -14.51
CA ARG A 16 -7.83 4.80 -15.63
C ARG A 16 -7.40 3.81 -16.72
N ILE A 17 -6.32 3.05 -16.53
CA ILE A 17 -6.06 1.91 -17.41
C ILE A 17 -7.13 0.85 -17.16
N LEU A 18 -7.58 0.16 -18.22
CA LEU A 18 -8.57 -0.90 -18.18
C LEU A 18 -7.96 -2.16 -18.82
N ASP A 19 -7.33 -2.98 -17.99
CA ASP A 19 -6.63 -4.21 -18.37
C ASP A 19 -7.25 -5.39 -17.62
N GLU A 20 -7.96 -6.25 -18.35
CA GLU A 20 -8.70 -7.38 -17.77
C GLU A 20 -7.77 -8.41 -17.11
N GLU A 21 -6.56 -8.59 -17.65
CA GLU A 21 -5.57 -9.50 -17.08
C GLU A 21 -5.03 -8.98 -15.74
N LEU A 22 -4.72 -7.69 -15.65
CA LEU A 22 -4.32 -7.05 -14.40
C LEU A 22 -5.43 -7.14 -13.34
N GLU A 23 -6.70 -6.98 -13.74
CA GLU A 23 -7.84 -7.21 -12.83
C GLU A 23 -7.92 -8.66 -12.39
N ARG A 24 -7.83 -9.62 -13.31
CA ARG A 24 -7.83 -11.05 -12.97
C ARG A 24 -6.73 -11.40 -11.98
N LEU A 25 -5.48 -10.97 -12.25
CA LEU A 25 -4.34 -11.20 -11.35
C LEU A 25 -4.55 -10.56 -9.97
N ALA A 26 -5.09 -9.34 -9.92
CA ALA A 26 -5.42 -8.68 -8.66
C ALA A 26 -6.49 -9.46 -7.87
N GLN A 27 -7.57 -9.90 -8.54
CA GLN A 27 -8.66 -10.65 -7.91
C GLN A 27 -8.20 -12.03 -7.43
N ASP A 28 -7.42 -12.75 -8.24
CA ASP A 28 -6.87 -14.06 -7.90
C ASP A 28 -5.93 -13.97 -6.71
N MET A 29 -5.11 -12.91 -6.61
CA MET A 29 -4.24 -12.69 -5.46
C MET A 29 -5.04 -12.45 -4.16
N VAL A 30 -6.05 -11.57 -4.17
CA VAL A 30 -6.76 -11.17 -2.94
C VAL A 30 -7.82 -12.16 -2.48
N LYS A 31 -8.29 -13.06 -3.36
CA LYS A 31 -9.30 -14.09 -3.04
C LYS A 31 -8.70 -15.43 -2.60
N ARG A 32 -7.38 -15.53 -2.53
CA ARG A 32 -6.69 -16.72 -2.00
C ARG A 32 -7.03 -16.99 -0.55
N ASP A 33 -6.81 -18.24 -0.14
CA ASP A 33 -6.87 -18.63 1.27
C ASP A 33 -5.92 -17.73 2.09
N PRO A 34 -6.37 -17.08 3.18
CA PRO A 34 -5.53 -16.25 4.03
C PRO A 34 -4.28 -16.96 4.58
N GLU A 35 -4.31 -18.29 4.70
CA GLU A 35 -3.17 -19.09 5.17
C GLU A 35 -2.19 -19.45 4.03
N ASP A 36 -2.58 -19.27 2.75
CA ASP A 36 -1.73 -19.51 1.57
C ASP A 36 -0.76 -18.33 1.31
N ARG A 37 0.22 -18.20 2.20
CA ARG A 37 1.23 -17.13 2.14
C ARG A 37 2.08 -17.18 0.86
N GLU A 38 2.46 -18.37 0.41
CA GLU A 38 3.33 -18.51 -0.76
C GLU A 38 2.57 -18.25 -2.06
N GLY A 39 1.32 -18.71 -2.16
CA GLY A 39 0.47 -18.38 -3.30
C GLY A 39 0.13 -16.89 -3.38
N TYR A 40 -0.10 -16.22 -2.25
CA TYR A 40 -0.26 -14.77 -2.23
C TYR A 40 1.01 -14.05 -2.74
N LYS A 41 2.20 -14.45 -2.27
CA LYS A 41 3.48 -13.88 -2.72
C LYS A 41 3.69 -14.06 -4.21
N ALA A 42 3.43 -15.25 -4.74
CA ALA A 42 3.52 -15.51 -6.18
C ALA A 42 2.52 -14.64 -6.97
N GLY A 43 1.26 -14.58 -6.53
CA GLY A 43 0.23 -13.75 -7.15
C GLY A 43 0.58 -12.25 -7.14
N PHE A 44 1.22 -11.76 -6.08
CA PHE A 44 1.72 -10.39 -6.03
C PHE A 44 2.80 -10.13 -7.09
N VAL A 45 3.74 -11.06 -7.27
CA VAL A 45 4.79 -10.95 -8.29
C VAL A 45 4.18 -10.94 -9.69
N ASP A 46 3.20 -11.80 -9.97
CA ASP A 46 2.51 -11.82 -11.27
C ASP A 46 1.77 -10.48 -11.53
N PHE A 47 1.01 -10.01 -10.52
CA PHE A 47 0.29 -8.73 -10.59
C PHE A 47 1.25 -7.54 -10.84
N ILE A 48 2.33 -7.41 -10.06
CA ILE A 48 3.25 -6.27 -10.18
C ILE A 48 4.08 -6.34 -11.47
N THR A 49 4.34 -7.54 -12.00
CA THR A 49 4.99 -7.71 -13.30
C THR A 49 4.11 -7.13 -14.41
N ARG A 50 2.83 -7.51 -14.47
CA ARG A 50 1.87 -6.94 -15.43
C ARG A 50 1.71 -5.43 -15.26
N TRP A 51 1.64 -4.96 -14.01
CA TRP A 51 1.60 -3.52 -13.73
C TRP A 51 2.79 -2.77 -14.32
N ASN A 52 4.00 -3.31 -14.16
CA ASN A 52 5.22 -2.69 -14.68
C ASN A 52 5.31 -2.73 -16.22
N GLU A 53 4.78 -3.76 -16.87
CA GLU A 53 4.66 -3.82 -18.34
C GLU A 53 3.75 -2.72 -18.90
N LEU A 54 2.64 -2.45 -18.20
CA LEU A 54 1.66 -1.44 -18.59
C LEU A 54 2.10 -0.01 -18.24
N LEU A 55 2.97 0.12 -17.23
CA LEU A 55 3.51 1.39 -16.72
C LEU A 55 2.42 2.47 -16.50
N PRO A 56 1.33 2.18 -15.77
CA PRO A 56 0.26 3.16 -15.58
C PRO A 56 0.68 4.31 -14.64
N ASP A 57 1.63 4.04 -13.76
CA ASP A 57 2.22 4.99 -12.82
C ASP A 57 3.74 4.83 -12.87
N ILE A 58 4.45 5.97 -12.94
CA ILE A 58 5.92 5.99 -13.03
C ILE A 58 6.49 6.24 -11.63
N PRO A 59 7.14 5.24 -10.99
CA PRO A 59 7.76 5.45 -9.69
C PRO A 59 8.94 6.40 -9.83
N LEU A 60 8.95 7.48 -9.03
CA LEU A 60 10.01 8.49 -9.06
C LEU A 60 11.08 8.25 -7.99
N TYR A 61 10.65 7.89 -6.77
CA TYR A 61 11.53 7.66 -5.64
C TYR A 61 10.80 6.86 -4.54
N SER A 62 11.55 6.33 -3.58
CA SER A 62 11.00 5.82 -2.33
C SER A 62 11.04 6.93 -1.28
N ASN A 63 9.94 7.13 -0.57
CA ASN A 63 9.86 8.17 0.46
C ASN A 63 10.89 7.89 1.57
N ILE A 64 11.62 8.92 1.97
CA ILE A 64 12.43 8.92 3.19
C ILE A 64 11.75 9.89 4.15
N TYR A 65 11.37 9.38 5.31
CA TYR A 65 10.68 10.18 6.30
C TYR A 65 11.62 10.58 7.44
N HIS A 66 11.56 11.85 7.82
CA HIS A 66 12.28 12.39 8.97
C HIS A 66 11.27 13.04 9.93
N ASP A 67 11.24 12.54 11.15
CA ASP A 67 10.41 13.10 12.21
C ASP A 67 11.28 13.90 13.17
N PHE A 68 10.85 15.12 13.45
CA PHE A 68 11.48 16.01 14.42
C PHE A 68 10.52 16.27 15.56
N TYR A 69 10.96 16.03 16.79
CA TYR A 69 10.15 16.25 17.96
C TYR A 69 11.02 16.65 19.15
N ASN A 70 10.40 17.25 20.16
CA ASN A 70 11.10 17.72 21.35
C ASN A 70 11.62 16.53 22.18
N ASP A 71 12.81 16.65 22.73
CA ASP A 71 13.47 15.61 23.55
C ASP A 71 12.72 15.28 24.84
N ARG A 72 11.81 16.14 25.30
CA ARG A 72 10.89 15.84 26.41
C ARG A 72 9.84 14.78 26.05
N ILE A 73 9.61 14.49 24.77
CA ILE A 73 8.67 13.43 24.39
C ILE A 73 9.35 12.08 24.53
N GLN A 74 8.89 11.31 25.50
CA GLN A 74 9.37 9.97 25.80
C GLN A 74 8.41 8.92 25.24
N ASN A 75 8.96 7.73 24.98
CA ASN A 75 8.24 6.58 24.43
C ASN A 75 7.57 6.82 23.06
N TYR A 76 8.02 7.84 22.32
CA TYR A 76 7.62 8.06 20.94
C TYR A 76 8.38 7.11 19.99
N GLN A 77 7.91 5.86 19.91
CA GLN A 77 8.50 4.83 19.06
C GLN A 77 7.93 4.95 17.65
N ARG A 78 8.75 5.36 16.69
CA ARG A 78 8.32 5.60 15.31
C ARG A 78 9.12 4.76 14.32
N THR A 79 8.42 4.22 13.33
CA THR A 79 8.99 3.55 12.16
C THR A 79 8.40 4.18 10.91
N ASP A 80 8.97 3.89 9.74
CA ASP A 80 8.47 4.40 8.46
C ASP A 80 7.05 3.93 8.10
N LEU A 81 6.55 2.93 8.83
CA LEU A 81 5.22 2.36 8.68
C LEU A 81 4.26 2.78 9.81
N ALA A 82 4.76 3.38 10.88
CA ALA A 82 3.96 3.72 12.04
C ALA A 82 3.21 5.04 11.78
N ARG A 83 1.91 5.07 12.08
CA ARG A 83 1.12 6.31 12.02
C ARG A 83 1.33 7.12 13.29
N ILE A 84 1.38 8.44 13.16
CA ILE A 84 1.53 9.35 14.31
C ILE A 84 0.46 9.10 15.37
N THR A 85 -0.78 8.80 14.97
CA THR A 85 -1.88 8.51 15.90
C THR A 85 -1.61 7.30 16.79
N ASP A 86 -0.89 6.31 16.28
CA ASP A 86 -0.57 5.09 17.01
C ASP A 86 0.64 5.32 17.93
N THR A 87 1.63 6.08 17.46
CA THR A 87 2.87 6.34 18.20
C THR A 87 2.71 7.39 19.30
N ILE A 88 1.84 8.38 19.11
CA ILE A 88 1.60 9.44 20.10
C ILE A 88 0.74 8.96 21.27
N LEU A 89 -0.14 7.98 21.05
CA LEU A 89 -1.08 7.50 22.05
C LEU A 89 -0.39 6.99 23.33
N TYR A 90 0.79 6.40 23.17
CA TYR A 90 1.58 5.83 24.26
C TYR A 90 2.82 6.66 24.62
N ALA A 91 2.99 7.81 23.98
CA ALA A 91 4.05 8.75 24.32
C ALA A 91 3.63 9.65 25.49
N TYR A 92 4.61 10.24 26.18
CA TYR A 92 4.37 11.20 27.26
C TYR A 92 5.44 12.29 27.27
N VAL A 93 5.16 13.38 27.99
CA VAL A 93 6.07 14.53 28.09
C VAL A 93 6.71 14.55 29.48
N THR A 94 8.03 14.71 29.54
CA THR A 94 8.78 14.97 30.78
C THR A 94 8.98 16.47 30.98
N GLU A 95 9.26 16.88 32.23
CA GLU A 95 9.61 18.27 32.56
C GLU A 95 10.94 18.71 31.90
#